data_AF-A0A2M7ZFI3-F1
#
_entry.id   AF-A0A2M7ZFI3-F1
#
_cell.length_a   1.000
_cell.length_b   1.000
_cell.length_c   1.000
_cell.angle_alpha   90.00
_cell.angle_beta   90.00
_cell.angle_gamma   90.00
#
_symmetry.space_group_name_H-M   'P 1'
#
loop_
_entity.id
_entity.type
_entity.pdbx_description
1 polymer ?
#
loop_
_entity_poly.entity_id
_entity_poly.type
_entity_poly.pdbx_seq_one_letter_code
_entity_poly.pdbx_strand_id
1 'polypeptide(L)' 'NSFKISRKNKQDNVYGLSMRQFYNSTSYSDEGYLFLLIDFNQAQPQIYVRSWQPQEWSESALIKLSNFNMNK' A
#
# COMPACT_ATOMS: atom_id res chain seq x y z
N ASN A 1 -9.48 -4.81 12.18
CA ASN A 1 -9.02 -5.46 10.92
C ASN A 1 -8.63 -4.42 9.87
N SER A 2 -7.52 -3.70 10.07
CA SER A 2 -7.09 -2.59 9.20
C SER A 2 -6.04 -2.95 8.15
N PHE A 3 -5.58 -4.20 8.11
CA PHE A 3 -4.58 -4.70 7.17
C PHE A 3 -5.27 -5.48 6.03
N LYS A 4 -4.96 -5.15 4.78
CA LYS A 4 -5.54 -5.74 3.56
C LYS A 4 -4.41 -6.08 2.58
N ILE A 5 -4.46 -7.27 1.99
CA ILE A 5 -3.58 -7.72 0.90
C ILE A 5 -4.43 -7.90 -0.35
N SER A 6 -3.91 -7.45 -1.50
CA SER A 6 -4.55 -7.59 -2.80
C SER A 6 -3.53 -8.04 -3.85
N ARG A 7 -3.98 -8.83 -4.84
CA ARG A 7 -3.19 -9.31 -5.97
C ARG A 7 -4.02 -9.21 -7.24
N LYS A 8 -3.39 -8.87 -8.38
CA LYS A 8 -4.02 -8.98 -9.70
C LYS A 8 -3.72 -10.36 -10.31
N ASN A 9 -4.73 -11.05 -10.80
CA ASN A 9 -4.63 -12.44 -11.32
C ASN A 9 -3.57 -12.62 -12.42
N LYS A 10 -3.26 -11.57 -13.18
CA LYS A 10 -2.33 -11.63 -14.34
C LYS A 10 -0.86 -11.39 -13.98
N GLN A 11 -0.54 -11.12 -12.71
CA GLN A 11 0.82 -10.80 -12.30
C GLN A 11 1.29 -11.75 -11.22
N ASP A 12 2.36 -12.46 -11.54
CA ASP A 12 3.04 -13.31 -10.58
C ASP A 12 3.71 -12.44 -9.53
N ASN A 13 3.49 -12.79 -8.26
CA ASN A 13 4.20 -12.28 -7.10
C ASN A 13 4.25 -10.74 -6.90
N VAL A 14 3.30 -9.99 -7.47
CA VAL A 14 3.11 -8.57 -7.14
C VAL A 14 1.89 -8.37 -6.25
N TYR A 15 2.06 -7.65 -5.15
CA TYR A 15 1.02 -7.45 -4.13
C TYR A 15 0.83 -5.99 -3.77
N GLY A 16 -0.44 -5.59 -3.64
CA GLY A 16 -0.84 -4.35 -3.01
C GLY A 16 -1.16 -4.58 -1.54
N LEU A 17 -0.47 -3.90 -0.63
CA LEU A 17 -0.68 -3.93 0.81
C LEU A 17 -1.28 -2.62 1.27
N SER A 18 -2.34 -2.66 2.07
CA SER A 18 -2.95 -1.48 2.69
C SER A 18 -3.06 -1.71 4.20
N MET A 19 -2.61 -0.74 5.00
CA MET A 19 -2.68 -0.85 6.45
C MET A 19 -2.90 0.50 7.13
N ARG A 20 -3.72 0.53 8.19
CA ARG A 20 -3.76 1.66 9.12
C ARG A 20 -2.51 1.58 10.00
N GLN A 21 -1.75 2.66 10.06
CA GLN A 21 -0.50 2.74 10.79
C GLN A 21 -0.50 4.00 11.66
N PHE A 22 -0.07 3.82 12.91
CA PHE A 22 0.24 4.91 13.82
C PHE A 22 1.73 5.19 13.72
N TYR A 23 2.10 6.44 13.43
CA TYR A 23 3.47 6.88 13.40
C TYR A 23 3.70 7.86 14.54
N ASN A 24 4.61 7.49 15.45
CA ASN A 24 4.97 8.31 16.60
C ASN A 24 6.48 8.54 16.62
N SER A 25 6.88 9.80 16.68
CA SER A 25 8.24 10.26 16.94
C SER A 25 8.23 11.21 18.15
N THR A 26 9.40 11.64 18.60
CA THR A 26 9.54 12.51 19.78
C THR A 26 8.78 13.83 19.66
N SER A 27 8.58 14.34 18.44
CA SER A 27 7.94 15.64 18.18
C SER A 27 6.72 15.56 17.27
N TYR A 28 6.36 14.38 16.76
CA TYR A 28 5.27 14.22 15.80
C TYR A 28 4.53 12.90 16.01
N SER A 29 3.20 12.97 16.02
CA SER A 29 2.32 11.81 16.09
C SER A 29 1.25 11.96 15.02
N ASP A 30 1.06 10.93 14.21
CA ASP A 30 0.03 10.90 13.18
C ASP A 30 -0.50 9.50 12.97
N GLU A 31 -1.70 9.45 12.45
CA GLU A 31 -2.40 8.24 12.08
C GLU A 31 -2.83 8.31 10.61
N GLY A 32 -2.40 7.32 9.84
CA GLY A 32 -2.68 7.29 8.41
C GLY A 32 -2.80 5.89 7.85
N TYR A 33 -3.13 5.84 6.57
CA TYR A 33 -3.17 4.62 5.78
C TYR A 33 -1.95 4.52 4.90
N LEU A 34 -1.15 3.48 5.13
CA LEU A 34 0.00 3.13 4.31
C LEU A 34 -0.45 2.19 3.19
N PHE A 35 -0.16 2.57 1.95
CA PHE A 35 -0.26 1.68 0.78
C PHE A 35 1.13 1.35 0.24
N LEU A 36 1.37 0.07 -0.03
CA LEU A 36 2.57 -0.43 -0.70
C LEU A 36 2.20 -1.27 -1.91
N LEU A 37 2.91 -1.08 -3.03
CA LEU A 37 2.93 -2.00 -4.15
C LEU A 37 4.30 -2.66 -4.20
N ILE A 38 4.36 -3.97 -3.96
CA ILE A 38 5.62 -4.72 -3.83
C ILE A 38 5.68 -5.84 -4.86
N ASP A 39 6.79 -5.90 -5.58
CA ASP A 39 7.15 -6.97 -6.51
C ASP A 39 8.16 -7.93 -5.86
N PHE A 40 7.76 -9.19 -5.72
CA PHE A 40 8.59 -10.27 -5.15
C PHE A 40 9.18 -11.21 -6.23
N ASN A 41 9.16 -10.84 -7.51
CA ASN A 41 9.74 -11.67 -8.57
C ASN A 41 11.28 -11.64 -8.59
N GLN A 42 11.90 -10.67 -7.91
CA GLN A 42 13.35 -10.57 -7.80
C GLN A 42 13.84 -11.14 -6.46
N ALA A 43 15.11 -11.55 -6.41
CA ALA A 43 15.75 -12.02 -5.18
C ALA A 43 15.70 -10.96 -4.05
N GLN A 44 15.67 -9.68 -4.43
CA GLN A 44 15.42 -8.55 -3.54
C GLN A 44 14.07 -7.93 -3.89
N PRO A 45 13.06 -8.04 -3.01
CA PRO A 45 11.74 -7.46 -3.28
C PRO A 45 11.83 -5.96 -3.55
N GLN A 46 11.13 -5.50 -4.58
CA GLN A 46 11.13 -4.10 -5.01
C GLN A 46 9.81 -3.43 -4.61
N ILE A 47 9.89 -2.26 -3.97
CA ILE A 47 8.71 -1.44 -3.68
C ILE A 47 8.51 -0.48 -4.86
N TYR A 48 7.50 -0.72 -5.68
CA TYR A 48 7.14 0.14 -6.80
C TYR A 48 6.41 1.40 -6.37
N VAL A 49 5.56 1.29 -5.34
CA VAL A 49 4.80 2.42 -4.80
C VAL A 49 4.80 2.34 -3.29
N ARG A 50 5.05 3.49 -2.65
CA ARG A 50 4.80 3.72 -1.22
C ARG A 50 4.02 5.02 -1.08
N SER A 51 2.87 4.96 -0.43
CA SER A 51 2.04 6.13 -0.18
C SER A 51 1.56 6.19 1.26
N TRP A 52 1.79 7.34 1.90
CA TRP A 52 1.18 7.70 3.17
C TRP A 52 -0.04 8.56 2.92
N GLN A 53 -1.18 8.17 3.46
CA GLN A 53 -2.46 8.86 3.29
C GLN A 53 -2.96 9.28 4.68
N PRO A 54 -2.72 10.54 5.12
CA PRO A 54 -3.19 11.02 6.41
C PRO A 54 -4.72 11.02 6.43
N GLN A 55 -5.31 10.58 7.55
CA GLN A 55 -6.75 10.45 7.85
C GLN A 55 -7.73 10.76 6.68
N GLU A 56 -7.75 9.92 5.65
CA GLU A 56 -8.71 10.04 4.54
C GLU A 56 -10.10 9.62 5.05
N TRP A 57 -11.07 10.55 4.99
CA TRP A 57 -12.42 10.34 5.54
C TRP A 57 -13.26 9.31 4.77
N SER A 58 -12.77 8.80 3.64
CA SER A 58 -13.49 7.82 2.83
C SER A 58 -12.59 6.71 2.29
N GLU A 59 -13.01 5.45 2.49
CA GLU A 59 -12.36 4.30 1.87
C GLU A 59 -12.33 4.39 0.33
N SER A 60 -13.22 5.17 -0.29
CA SER A 60 -13.25 5.36 -1.75
C SER A 60 -12.11 6.22 -2.28
N ALA A 61 -11.54 7.11 -1.45
CA ALA A 61 -10.45 8.00 -1.82
C ALA A 61 -9.07 7.33 -1.67
N LEU A 62 -9.00 6.23 -0.90
CA LEU A 62 -7.75 5.52 -0.67
C LEU A 62 -7.17 4.97 -1.97
N ILE A 63 -5.87 5.20 -2.18
CA ILE A 63 -5.06 4.54 -3.19
C ILE A 63 -5.10 3.03 -2.93
N LYS A 64 -5.47 2.29 -3.97
CA LYS A 64 -5.61 0.83 -3.99
C LYS A 64 -4.89 0.25 -5.20
N LEU A 65 -4.65 -1.05 -5.18
CA LEU A 65 -4.08 -1.79 -6.31
C LEU A 65 -4.86 -1.60 -7.62
N SER A 66 -6.18 -1.37 -7.55
CA SER A 66 -7.02 -1.11 -8.73
C SER A 66 -6.63 0.16 -9.49
N ASN A 67 -6.03 1.16 -8.83
CA ASN A 67 -5.63 2.44 -9.45
C ASN A 67 -4.42 2.28 -10.39
N PHE A 68 -3.66 1.19 -10.31
CA PHE A 68 -2.45 1.00 -11.10
C PHE A 68 -2.71 0.03 -12.24
N ASN A 69 -2.64 0.48 -13.50
CA ASN A 69 -2.63 -0.45 -14.61
C ASN A 69 -1.22 -1.02 -14.78
N MET A 70 -1.07 -2.32 -14.58
CA MET A 70 0.21 -2.98 -14.69
C MET A 70 0.20 -3.81 -15.98
N ASN A 71 0.45 -3.14 -17.10
CA ASN A 71 0.75 -3.82 -18.35
C ASN A 71 2.25 -4.18 -18.31
N LYS A 72 2.56 -5.47 -18.43
CA LYS A 72 3.89 -5.90 -18.85
C LYS A 72 4.00 -5.70 -20.35
#